data_AF-A0AAD6ZC67-F1
#
_entry.id   AF-A0AAD6ZC67-F1
#
_cell.length_a   1.000
_cell.length_b   1.000
_cell.length_c   1.000
_cell.angle_alpha   90.00
_cell.angle_beta   90.00
_cell.angle_gamma   90.00
#
_symmetry.space_group_name_H-M   'P 1'
#
loop_
_entity.id
_entity.type
_entity.pdbx_description
1 polymer ?
#
loop_
_entity_poly.entity_id
_entity_poly.type
_entity_poly.pdbx_seq_one_letter_code
_entity_poly.pdbx_strand_id
1 'polypeptide(L)'
;MLILFILVHLFTKNGSAVPVARPLDHRSPADSCDDINSCRKLFDIVWGCVATIFACTWVSVHPNVPPPNQSWLALFWRRLKMMLVGIIAPEIMVGFAARQFLGAQTLSKEYGFSMTHGFFFCMGGFVSSTGYPVAWLTQLEEPELGSEFLKGIQKIRAKEIADKSKGDALSKGVALAQGIWFTTQCLARVHQHLAVTELEVATLAFAVVNVFIWLLWWYKPLDVQLPIIVGPPTPVDTQPITPAQKPRFDRFIDSIVGYLEGDYHPLSSTSVPSFWSPPMSGNFQFGTMGITALAGTVFGAIHCAAWNTDFPTTAEMRIWRSSSVVIVTVPVVLFLDALLGFNLEGETEFILGETGLAFALTIAEMVFYGSSLMYIAARLILIVLPVAELRSLLPPVFMDVDWSAYIPHI
;
A
#
# COMPACT_ATOMS: atom_id res chain seq x y z
N MET A 1 -15.29 -4.37 3.07
CA MET A 1 -16.37 -4.93 2.22
C MET A 1 -17.66 -4.12 2.32
N LEU A 2 -18.28 -3.95 3.50
CA LEU A 2 -19.52 -3.14 3.62
C LEU A 2 -19.33 -1.67 3.22
N ILE A 3 -18.27 -1.01 3.72
CA ILE A 3 -17.94 0.39 3.36
C ILE A 3 -17.65 0.52 1.87
N LEU A 4 -17.04 -0.48 1.24
CA LEU A 4 -16.76 -0.49 -0.20
C LEU A 4 -18.05 -0.68 -1.02
N PHE A 5 -18.93 -1.57 -0.59
CA PHE A 5 -20.24 -1.74 -1.23
C PHE A 5 -21.09 -0.47 -1.10
N ILE A 6 -21.04 0.19 0.06
CA ILE A 6 -21.69 1.49 0.27
C ILE A 6 -21.03 2.56 -0.60
N LEU A 7 -19.68 2.61 -0.60
CA LEU A 7 -18.77 3.19 -1.59
C LEU A 7 -19.36 3.19 -3.01
N VAL A 8 -19.21 2.03 -3.63
CA VAL A 8 -19.59 1.77 -5.01
C VAL A 8 -21.09 1.98 -5.23
N HIS A 9 -21.97 1.58 -4.31
CA HIS A 9 -23.42 1.76 -4.46
C HIS A 9 -23.84 3.23 -4.46
N LEU A 10 -23.27 4.05 -3.56
CA LEU A 10 -23.55 5.48 -3.50
C LEU A 10 -23.00 6.19 -4.73
N PHE A 11 -21.75 5.89 -5.15
CA PHE A 11 -21.19 6.50 -6.36
C PHE A 11 -21.87 6.02 -7.66
N THR A 12 -22.36 4.78 -7.73
CA THR A 12 -23.04 4.27 -8.95
C THR A 12 -24.51 4.70 -9.04
N LYS A 13 -25.23 4.81 -7.92
CA LYS A 13 -26.61 5.32 -7.92
C LYS A 13 -26.69 6.84 -8.01
N ASN A 14 -25.76 7.57 -7.38
CA ASN A 14 -25.76 9.03 -7.38
C ASN A 14 -24.80 9.64 -8.41
N GLY A 15 -23.99 8.82 -9.11
CA GLY A 15 -23.13 9.22 -10.24
C GLY A 15 -23.88 9.60 -11.52
N SER A 16 -25.19 9.84 -11.43
CA SER A 16 -25.93 10.62 -12.40
C SER A 16 -25.74 12.09 -12.06
N ALA A 17 -24.57 12.65 -12.40
CA ALA A 17 -24.44 14.10 -12.45
C ALA A 17 -25.29 14.65 -13.61
N VAL A 18 -25.84 15.82 -13.32
CA VAL A 18 -26.82 16.65 -14.04
C VAL A 18 -26.68 16.59 -15.58
N PRO A 19 -27.81 16.56 -16.33
CA PRO A 19 -27.78 16.53 -17.79
C PRO A 19 -27.07 17.77 -18.35
N VAL A 20 -26.33 17.54 -19.45
CA VAL A 20 -25.84 18.51 -20.45
C VAL A 20 -26.36 19.92 -20.20
N ALA A 21 -25.46 20.82 -19.76
CA ALA A 21 -25.75 22.25 -19.74
C ALA A 21 -26.27 22.67 -21.13
N ARG A 22 -27.57 22.98 -21.20
CA ARG A 22 -28.19 23.61 -22.36
C ARG A 22 -27.55 24.99 -22.58
N PRO A 23 -27.61 25.53 -23.81
CA PRO A 23 -27.12 26.87 -24.07
C PRO A 23 -27.79 27.87 -23.12
N LEU A 24 -26.96 28.73 -22.54
CA LEU A 24 -27.27 29.78 -21.57
C LEU A 24 -28.65 30.41 -21.79
N ASP A 25 -29.60 30.13 -20.89
CA ASP A 25 -30.72 31.02 -20.64
C ASP A 25 -31.06 31.04 -19.15
N HIS A 26 -31.01 32.25 -18.58
CA HIS A 26 -31.25 32.65 -17.19
C HIS A 26 -30.33 32.09 -16.08
N ARG A 27 -29.42 32.96 -15.60
CA ARG A 27 -28.77 32.85 -14.28
C ARG A 27 -29.83 32.66 -13.20
N SER A 28 -29.90 31.44 -12.65
CA SER A 28 -30.55 31.21 -11.36
C SER A 28 -29.56 31.60 -10.26
N PRO A 29 -29.99 32.27 -9.17
CA PRO A 29 -29.12 32.61 -8.03
C PRO A 29 -28.51 31.41 -7.30
N ALA A 30 -28.92 30.18 -7.66
CA ALA A 30 -28.47 28.93 -7.06
C ALA A 30 -27.13 28.40 -7.61
N ASP A 31 -26.58 29.02 -8.67
CA ASP A 31 -25.35 28.55 -9.33
C ASP A 31 -24.10 29.40 -9.01
N SER A 32 -24.22 30.46 -8.19
CA SER A 32 -23.10 31.33 -7.83
C SER A 32 -22.71 31.19 -6.36
N CYS A 33 -21.46 30.81 -6.14
CA CYS A 33 -20.85 30.72 -4.81
C CYS A 33 -20.41 32.12 -4.35
N ASP A 34 -21.38 32.97 -3.99
CA ASP A 34 -21.14 34.38 -3.65
C ASP A 34 -20.98 34.63 -2.13
N ASP A 35 -21.32 33.64 -1.28
CA ASP A 35 -21.17 33.69 0.18
C ASP A 35 -19.98 32.85 0.66
N ILE A 36 -18.97 33.49 1.24
CA ILE A 36 -17.76 32.83 1.76
C ILE A 36 -18.05 31.79 2.87
N ASN A 37 -19.19 31.88 3.55
CA ASN A 37 -19.56 30.94 4.62
C ASN A 37 -20.26 29.68 4.10
N SER A 38 -20.77 29.72 2.87
CA SER A 38 -21.45 28.59 2.20
C SER A 38 -20.57 27.93 1.14
N CYS A 39 -19.35 28.46 0.95
CA CYS A 39 -18.43 28.10 -0.12
C CYS A 39 -17.10 27.60 0.43
N ARG A 40 -16.63 26.46 -0.06
CA ARG A 40 -15.28 25.96 0.20
C ARG A 40 -14.27 26.54 -0.78
N LYS A 41 -13.03 26.76 -0.37
CA LYS A 41 -11.98 27.31 -1.25
C LYS A 41 -11.21 26.18 -1.91
N LEU A 42 -10.61 26.47 -3.07
CA LEU A 42 -9.67 25.54 -3.73
C LEU A 42 -8.57 25.04 -2.77
N PHE A 43 -8.06 25.94 -1.93
CA PHE A 43 -7.07 25.57 -0.91
C PHE A 43 -7.57 24.49 0.03
N ASP A 44 -8.83 24.55 0.47
CA ASP A 44 -9.41 23.57 1.40
C ASP A 44 -9.55 22.19 0.75
N ILE A 45 -9.92 22.16 -0.54
CA ILE A 45 -10.00 20.93 -1.35
C ILE A 45 -8.61 20.28 -1.44
N VAL A 46 -7.62 21.06 -1.89
CA VAL A 46 -6.25 20.57 -2.10
C VAL A 46 -5.62 20.15 -0.78
N TRP A 47 -5.76 20.97 0.26
CA TRP A 47 -5.20 20.68 1.58
C TRP A 47 -5.86 19.44 2.20
N GLY A 48 -7.18 19.30 2.10
CA GLY A 48 -7.89 18.09 2.54
C GLY A 48 -7.35 16.83 1.86
N CYS A 49 -7.09 16.90 0.55
CA CYS A 49 -6.52 15.78 -0.20
C CYS A 49 -5.06 15.48 0.21
N VAL A 50 -4.19 16.50 0.20
CA VAL A 50 -2.77 16.37 0.55
C VAL A 50 -2.59 15.87 1.99
N ALA A 51 -3.32 16.44 2.95
CA ALA A 51 -3.26 16.03 4.35
C ALA A 51 -3.70 14.58 4.53
N THR A 52 -4.73 14.15 3.80
CA THR A 52 -5.23 12.76 3.85
C THR A 52 -4.23 11.79 3.22
N ILE A 53 -3.68 12.10 2.05
CA ILE A 53 -2.64 11.28 1.40
C ILE A 53 -1.39 11.18 2.31
N PHE A 54 -0.96 12.30 2.89
CA PHE A 54 0.16 12.32 3.83
C PHE A 54 -0.13 11.50 5.08
N ALA A 55 -1.29 11.67 5.71
CA ALA A 55 -1.71 10.89 6.87
C ALA A 55 -1.72 9.39 6.55
N CYS A 56 -2.28 9.00 5.40
CA CYS A 56 -2.32 7.60 4.98
C CYS A 56 -0.93 7.03 4.68
N THR A 57 -0.06 7.76 4.00
CA THR A 57 1.22 7.19 3.54
C THR A 57 2.36 7.33 4.55
N TRP A 58 2.41 8.41 5.33
CA TRP A 58 3.48 8.64 6.30
C TRP A 58 3.25 7.96 7.65
N VAL A 59 2.00 7.85 8.10
CA VAL A 59 1.66 7.29 9.41
C VAL A 59 1.40 5.80 9.35
N SER A 60 0.81 5.29 8.27
CA SER A 60 0.45 3.86 8.16
C SER A 60 1.56 2.97 7.61
N VAL A 61 2.58 3.53 6.94
CA VAL A 61 3.71 2.73 6.45
C VAL A 61 4.72 2.51 7.56
N HIS A 62 4.87 1.25 7.98
CA HIS A 62 5.75 0.85 9.08
C HIS A 62 7.08 0.34 8.51
N PRO A 63 8.18 1.11 8.59
CA PRO A 63 9.45 0.70 8.00
C PRO A 63 10.17 -0.36 8.83
N ASN A 64 10.87 -1.30 8.17
CA ASN A 64 11.75 -2.24 8.87
C ASN A 64 12.93 -1.52 9.55
N VAL A 65 13.54 -2.18 10.56
CA VAL A 65 14.60 -1.60 11.40
C VAL A 65 15.78 -1.17 10.52
N PRO A 66 16.25 0.08 10.62
CA PRO A 66 17.38 0.57 9.84
C PRO A 66 18.72 0.01 10.36
N PRO A 67 19.80 0.07 9.55
CA PRO A 67 21.15 -0.13 10.06
C PRO A 67 21.46 0.77 11.26
N PRO A 68 22.30 0.31 12.21
CA PRO A 68 22.74 1.15 13.32
C PRO A 68 23.52 2.37 12.82
N ASN A 69 23.52 3.45 13.61
CA ASN A 69 24.30 4.68 13.40
C ASN A 69 24.01 5.46 12.10
N GLN A 70 22.79 5.39 11.56
CA GLN A 70 22.38 6.27 10.47
C GLN A 70 22.09 7.70 10.94
N SER A 71 22.45 8.67 10.11
CA SER A 71 22.08 10.07 10.34
C SER A 71 20.57 10.26 10.22
N TRP A 72 20.03 11.25 10.93
CA TRP A 72 18.60 11.58 10.87
C TRP A 72 18.13 11.85 9.43
N LEU A 73 18.99 12.47 8.61
CA LEU A 73 18.70 12.80 7.22
C LEU A 73 18.58 11.53 6.36
N ALA A 74 19.43 10.53 6.58
CA ALA A 74 19.33 9.24 5.90
C ALA A 74 18.02 8.50 6.24
N LEU A 75 17.62 8.54 7.52
CA LEU A 75 16.35 7.97 7.97
C LEU A 75 15.15 8.69 7.34
N PHE A 76 15.21 10.02 7.27
CA PHE A 76 14.19 10.84 6.62
C PHE A 76 14.04 10.48 5.15
N TRP A 77 15.14 10.43 4.37
CA TRP A 77 15.09 10.06 2.95
C TRP A 77 14.61 8.63 2.73
N ARG A 78 14.98 7.69 3.60
CA ARG A 78 14.45 6.32 3.57
C ARG A 78 12.93 6.36 3.69
N ARG A 79 12.39 7.09 4.68
CA ARG A 79 10.95 7.22 4.91
C ARG A 79 10.23 7.92 3.76
N LEU A 80 10.83 8.98 3.21
CA LEU A 80 10.28 9.67 2.05
C LEU A 80 10.22 8.77 0.80
N LYS A 81 11.25 7.97 0.53
CA LYS A 81 11.23 6.99 -0.58
C LYS A 81 10.08 5.98 -0.41
N MET A 82 9.86 5.47 0.81
CA MET A 82 8.75 4.56 1.09
C MET A 82 7.38 5.24 0.93
N MET A 83 7.25 6.50 1.35
CA MET A 83 6.04 7.29 1.13
C MET A 83 5.75 7.46 -0.35
N LEU A 84 6.75 7.84 -1.16
CA LEU A 84 6.59 8.01 -2.61
C LEU A 84 6.16 6.72 -3.30
N VAL A 85 6.66 5.56 -2.86
CA VAL A 85 6.18 4.27 -3.38
C VAL A 85 4.78 3.93 -2.90
N GLY A 86 4.43 4.25 -1.65
CA GLY A 86 3.05 4.14 -1.19
C GLY A 86 2.08 5.01 -2.01
N ILE A 87 2.55 6.14 -2.57
CA ILE A 87 1.75 6.98 -3.48
C ILE A 87 1.68 6.36 -4.88
N ILE A 88 2.81 5.94 -5.46
CA ILE A 88 2.82 5.42 -6.83
C ILE A 88 2.09 4.07 -6.93
N ALA A 89 2.35 3.16 -5.99
CA ALA A 89 1.89 1.77 -6.02
C ALA A 89 1.39 1.31 -4.63
N PRO A 90 0.28 1.88 -4.10
CA PRO A 90 -0.24 1.53 -2.79
C PRO A 90 -0.66 0.06 -2.65
N GLU A 91 -1.11 -0.58 -3.73
CA GLU A 91 -1.45 -2.00 -3.79
C GLU A 91 -0.24 -2.91 -3.60
N ILE A 92 0.94 -2.52 -4.10
CA ILE A 92 2.19 -3.24 -3.84
C ILE A 92 2.55 -3.10 -2.35
N MET A 93 2.26 -1.95 -1.73
CA MET A 93 2.39 -1.77 -0.28
C MET A 93 1.49 -2.73 0.52
N VAL A 94 0.25 -2.95 0.06
CA VAL A 94 -0.64 -3.98 0.63
C VAL A 94 -0.02 -5.37 0.48
N GLY A 95 0.61 -5.66 -0.66
CA GLY A 95 1.33 -6.91 -0.88
C GLY A 95 2.48 -7.13 0.11
N PHE A 96 3.33 -6.13 0.29
CA PHE A 96 4.38 -6.17 1.31
C PHE A 96 3.80 -6.41 2.71
N ALA A 97 2.69 -5.72 3.03
CA ALA A 97 2.02 -5.87 4.31
C ALA A 97 1.45 -7.28 4.51
N ALA A 98 0.84 -7.86 3.46
CA ALA A 98 0.28 -9.20 3.49
C ALA A 98 1.36 -10.27 3.68
N ARG A 99 2.49 -10.17 2.97
CA ARG A 99 3.63 -11.09 3.13
C ARG A 99 4.18 -11.05 4.55
N GLN A 100 4.40 -9.86 5.10
CA GLN A 100 4.89 -9.71 6.47
C GLN A 100 3.88 -10.20 7.51
N PHE A 101 2.57 -10.01 7.28
CA PHE A 101 1.53 -10.52 8.16
C PHE A 101 1.49 -12.05 8.19
N LEU A 102 1.51 -12.70 7.03
CA LEU A 102 1.53 -14.16 6.95
C LEU A 102 2.83 -14.73 7.51
N GLY A 103 3.98 -14.15 7.18
CA GLY A 103 5.27 -14.55 7.75
C GLY A 103 5.28 -14.43 9.29
N ALA A 104 4.78 -13.32 9.84
CA ALA A 104 4.64 -13.14 11.28
C ALA A 104 3.67 -14.15 11.91
N GLN A 105 2.57 -14.49 11.20
CA GLN A 105 1.61 -15.48 11.66
C GLN A 105 2.19 -16.90 11.68
N THR A 106 3.00 -17.27 10.68
CA THR A 106 3.68 -18.56 10.63
C THR A 106 4.63 -18.69 11.83
N LEU A 107 5.50 -17.70 12.05
CA LEU A 107 6.42 -17.66 13.20
C LEU A 107 5.68 -17.72 14.54
N SER A 108 4.54 -17.02 14.64
CA SER A 108 3.64 -17.03 15.81
C SER A 108 3.13 -18.45 16.12
N LYS A 109 2.64 -19.17 15.10
CA LYS A 109 2.11 -20.53 15.26
C LYS A 109 3.20 -21.56 15.53
N GLU A 110 4.34 -21.44 14.86
CA GLU A 110 5.42 -22.43 14.92
C GLU A 110 6.21 -22.36 16.24
N TYR A 111 6.54 -21.16 16.69
CA TYR A 111 7.43 -20.95 17.85
C TYR A 111 6.71 -20.43 19.10
N GLY A 112 5.38 -20.37 19.09
CA GLY A 112 4.57 -19.85 20.20
C GLY A 112 4.76 -18.35 20.45
N PHE A 113 5.19 -17.61 19.43
CA PHE A 113 5.43 -16.17 19.49
C PHE A 113 4.12 -15.39 19.47
N SER A 114 4.11 -14.16 19.96
CA SER A 114 3.00 -13.24 19.65
C SER A 114 3.15 -12.68 18.23
N MET A 115 2.07 -12.15 17.64
CA MET A 115 2.15 -11.46 16.35
C MET A 115 3.19 -10.34 16.34
N THR A 116 3.35 -9.61 17.45
CA THR A 116 4.37 -8.56 17.58
C THR A 116 5.79 -9.11 17.49
N HIS A 117 6.08 -10.28 18.06
CA HIS A 117 7.39 -10.93 17.91
C HIS A 117 7.64 -11.34 16.46
N GLY A 118 6.65 -11.97 15.82
CA GLY A 118 6.74 -12.36 14.41
C GLY A 118 6.99 -11.16 13.49
N PHE A 119 6.27 -10.05 13.69
CA PHE A 119 6.52 -8.81 12.95
C PHE A 119 7.90 -8.23 13.23
N PHE A 120 8.32 -8.20 14.49
CA PHE A 120 9.62 -7.68 14.87
C PHE A 120 10.77 -8.50 14.27
N PHE A 121 10.60 -9.82 14.18
CA PHE A 121 11.49 -10.70 13.44
C PHE A 121 11.54 -10.34 11.94
N CYS A 122 10.38 -10.24 11.27
CA CYS A 122 10.26 -9.81 9.87
C CYS A 122 10.87 -8.42 9.60
N MET A 123 11.01 -7.58 10.63
CA MET A 123 11.61 -6.25 10.51
C MET A 123 13.13 -6.25 10.70
N GLY A 124 13.76 -7.40 10.96
CA GLY A 124 15.17 -7.47 11.37
C GLY A 124 15.40 -6.91 12.78
N GLY A 125 14.38 -6.94 13.63
CA GLY A 125 14.41 -6.40 14.98
C GLY A 125 15.22 -7.25 15.97
N PHE A 126 15.52 -8.51 15.64
CA PHE A 126 16.41 -9.36 16.43
C PHE A 126 17.76 -9.48 15.74
N VAL A 127 18.83 -9.25 16.48
CA VAL A 127 20.21 -9.38 15.98
C VAL A 127 21.01 -10.31 16.90
N SER A 128 22.00 -10.99 16.34
CA SER A 128 23.00 -11.75 17.10
C SER A 128 23.96 -10.82 17.85
N SER A 129 24.79 -11.40 18.73
CA SER A 129 25.86 -10.68 19.46
C SER A 129 26.87 -9.98 18.54
N THR A 130 27.01 -10.44 17.30
CA THR A 130 27.86 -9.85 16.26
C THR A 130 27.19 -8.70 15.50
N GLY A 131 25.91 -8.40 15.79
CA GLY A 131 25.16 -7.30 15.19
C GLY A 131 24.47 -7.62 13.86
N TYR A 132 24.51 -8.88 13.41
CA TYR A 132 23.79 -9.32 12.21
C TYR A 132 22.35 -9.73 12.53
N PRO A 133 21.36 -9.37 11.68
CA PRO A 133 19.98 -9.78 11.87
C PRO A 133 19.83 -11.31 11.94
N VAL A 134 19.02 -11.77 12.90
CA VAL A 134 18.50 -13.14 12.91
C VAL A 134 17.42 -13.19 11.84
N ALA A 135 17.79 -13.53 10.62
CA ALA A 135 16.97 -13.28 9.44
C ALA A 135 16.62 -14.54 8.65
N TRP A 136 16.87 -15.74 9.19
CA TRP A 136 16.51 -16.97 8.50
C TRP A 136 16.02 -18.07 9.44
N LEU A 137 15.12 -18.89 8.91
CA LEU A 137 14.76 -20.18 9.49
C LEU A 137 15.98 -21.09 9.64
N THR A 138 17.01 -21.05 8.80
CA THR A 138 18.16 -21.95 8.89
C THR A 138 18.96 -21.74 10.17
N GLN A 139 19.11 -20.49 10.64
CA GLN A 139 19.69 -20.18 11.95
C GLN A 139 18.81 -20.68 13.10
N LEU A 140 17.50 -20.80 12.88
CA LEU A 140 16.53 -21.35 13.84
C LEU A 140 16.37 -22.88 13.72
N GLU A 141 16.68 -23.45 12.56
CA GLU A 141 16.67 -24.88 12.23
C GLU A 141 17.93 -25.57 12.73
N GLU A 142 19.04 -24.84 12.88
CA GLU A 142 20.22 -25.34 13.61
C GLU A 142 19.82 -25.69 15.05
N PRO A 143 19.90 -26.97 15.47
CA PRO A 143 19.22 -27.42 16.68
C PRO A 143 19.70 -26.72 17.96
N GLU A 144 21.01 -26.54 18.09
CA GLU A 144 21.60 -25.93 19.28
C GLU A 144 21.46 -24.40 19.24
N LEU A 145 21.94 -23.77 18.16
CA LEU A 145 21.95 -22.31 17.98
C LEU A 145 20.54 -21.72 17.89
N GLY A 146 19.65 -22.37 17.15
CA GLY A 146 18.25 -21.98 17.02
C GLY A 146 17.53 -22.04 18.35
N SER A 147 17.76 -23.07 19.16
CA SER A 147 17.14 -23.17 20.48
C SER A 147 17.54 -22.02 21.41
N GLU A 148 18.77 -21.52 21.33
CA GLU A 148 19.24 -20.40 22.14
C GLU A 148 18.63 -19.08 21.67
N PHE A 149 18.58 -18.85 20.36
CA PHE A 149 17.91 -17.67 19.80
C PHE A 149 16.42 -17.66 20.15
N LEU A 150 15.72 -18.79 20.00
CA LEU A 150 14.30 -18.91 20.34
C LEU A 150 14.06 -18.63 21.83
N LYS A 151 14.86 -19.19 22.74
CA LYS A 151 14.78 -18.88 24.18
C LYS A 151 15.01 -17.40 24.46
N GLY A 152 16.00 -16.79 23.79
CA GLY A 152 16.29 -15.36 23.91
C GLY A 152 15.11 -14.49 23.46
N ILE A 153 14.47 -14.84 22.34
CA ILE A 153 13.30 -14.15 21.81
C ILE A 153 12.09 -14.32 22.74
N GLN A 154 11.81 -15.54 23.21
CA GLN A 154 10.66 -15.84 24.09
C GLN A 154 10.75 -15.16 25.47
N LYS A 155 11.97 -14.87 25.94
CA LYS A 155 12.18 -14.15 27.20
C LYS A 155 11.71 -12.69 27.12
N ILE A 156 11.72 -12.11 25.92
CA ILE A 156 11.31 -10.72 25.71
C ILE A 156 9.79 -10.67 25.73
N ARG A 157 9.22 -9.70 26.44
CA ARG A 157 7.76 -9.55 26.47
C ARG A 157 7.29 -8.80 25.23
N ALA A 158 6.15 -9.20 24.67
CA ALA A 158 5.56 -8.49 23.52
C ALA A 158 5.32 -6.99 23.80
N LYS A 159 4.99 -6.65 25.06
CA LYS A 159 4.85 -5.26 25.51
C LYS A 159 6.16 -4.48 25.45
N GLU A 160 7.30 -5.10 25.73
CA GLU A 160 8.62 -4.45 25.63
C GLU A 160 8.98 -4.12 24.18
N ILE A 161 8.58 -4.98 23.24
CA ILE A 161 8.74 -4.70 21.79
C ILE A 161 7.79 -3.58 21.37
N ALA A 162 6.53 -3.63 21.82
CA ALA A 162 5.54 -2.60 21.52
C ALA A 162 5.96 -1.21 22.05
N ASP A 163 6.62 -1.15 23.20
CA ASP A 163 7.14 0.09 23.80
C ASP A 163 8.23 0.76 22.95
N LYS A 164 8.91 0.01 22.07
CA LYS A 164 9.87 0.57 21.10
C LYS A 164 9.20 1.29 19.92
N SER A 165 7.89 1.13 19.75
CA SER A 165 7.13 1.78 18.67
C SER A 165 7.03 3.28 18.94
N LYS A 166 7.76 4.11 18.17
CA LYS A 166 7.75 5.58 18.29
C LYS A 166 6.51 6.26 17.70
N GLY A 167 5.63 5.49 17.07
CA GLY A 167 4.34 5.97 16.61
C GLY A 167 3.38 6.19 17.77
N ASP A 168 3.35 7.41 18.32
CA ASP A 168 2.43 7.79 19.40
C ASP A 168 0.98 7.49 19.01
N ALA A 169 0.19 6.99 19.96
CA ALA A 169 -1.25 6.75 19.80
C ALA A 169 -1.97 8.02 19.28
N LEU A 170 -1.46 9.20 19.64
CA LEU A 170 -1.94 10.49 19.16
C LEU A 170 -1.75 10.65 17.64
N SER A 171 -0.56 10.37 17.10
CA SER A 171 -0.29 10.52 15.65
C SER A 171 -1.15 9.58 14.80
N LYS A 172 -1.35 8.34 15.27
CA LYS A 172 -2.24 7.35 14.64
C LYS A 172 -3.70 7.78 14.75
N GLY A 173 -4.11 8.31 15.90
CA GLY A 173 -5.46 8.83 16.14
C GLY A 173 -5.80 10.01 15.24
N VAL A 174 -4.89 10.97 15.08
CA VAL A 174 -5.07 12.13 14.18
C VAL A 174 -5.17 11.69 12.72
N ALA A 175 -4.30 10.79 12.26
CA ALA A 175 -4.37 10.27 10.90
C ALA A 175 -5.68 9.54 10.62
N LEU A 176 -6.17 8.74 11.58
CA LEU A 176 -7.45 8.05 11.49
C LEU A 176 -8.61 9.04 11.45
N ALA A 177 -8.61 10.05 12.33
CA ALA A 177 -9.62 11.10 12.35
C ALA A 177 -9.65 11.87 11.02
N GLN A 178 -8.49 12.22 10.46
CA GLN A 178 -8.37 12.88 9.15
C GLN A 178 -8.98 12.02 8.03
N GLY A 179 -8.64 10.73 7.97
CA GLY A 179 -9.17 9.82 6.95
C GLY A 179 -10.68 9.59 7.07
N ILE A 180 -11.19 9.44 8.30
CA ILE A 180 -12.63 9.32 8.56
C ILE A 180 -13.33 10.61 8.14
N TRP A 181 -12.85 11.77 8.59
CA TRP A 181 -13.44 13.07 8.26
C TRP A 181 -13.48 13.30 6.75
N PHE A 182 -12.36 13.07 6.05
CA PHE A 182 -12.28 13.21 4.61
C PHE A 182 -13.26 12.29 3.86
N THR A 183 -13.38 11.03 4.32
CA THR A 183 -14.33 10.07 3.74
C THR A 183 -15.77 10.52 3.96
N THR A 184 -16.11 10.97 5.18
CA THR A 184 -17.43 11.49 5.51
C THR A 184 -17.77 12.74 4.69
N GLN A 185 -16.81 13.64 4.47
CA GLN A 185 -16.96 14.80 3.59
C GLN A 185 -17.31 14.38 2.16
N CYS A 186 -16.52 13.47 1.56
CA CYS A 186 -16.81 12.97 0.21
C CYS A 186 -18.20 12.32 0.12
N LEU A 187 -18.57 11.51 1.12
CA LEU A 187 -19.87 10.84 1.18
C LEU A 187 -21.03 11.82 1.30
N ALA A 188 -20.90 12.83 2.16
CA ALA A 188 -21.93 13.84 2.35
C ALA A 188 -22.16 14.67 1.06
N ARG A 189 -21.09 14.97 0.32
CA ARG A 189 -21.18 15.60 -1.00
C ARG A 189 -21.95 14.74 -2.00
N VAL A 190 -21.63 13.45 -2.10
CA VAL A 190 -22.36 12.51 -2.97
C VAL A 190 -23.83 12.38 -2.58
N HIS A 191 -24.13 12.40 -1.28
CA HIS A 191 -25.50 12.33 -0.78
C HIS A 191 -26.31 13.61 -1.07
N GLN A 192 -25.67 14.78 -1.00
CA GLN A 192 -26.29 16.08 -1.35
C GLN A 192 -26.21 16.42 -2.84
N HIS A 193 -25.80 15.47 -3.69
CA HIS A 193 -25.61 15.69 -5.13
C HIS A 193 -24.64 16.84 -5.48
N LEU A 194 -23.67 17.09 -4.61
CA LEU A 194 -22.59 18.06 -4.83
C LEU A 194 -21.44 17.40 -5.60
N ALA A 195 -20.77 18.19 -6.45
CA ALA A 195 -19.66 17.71 -7.26
C ALA A 195 -18.45 17.32 -6.38
N VAL A 196 -17.89 16.14 -6.62
CA VAL A 196 -16.64 15.68 -6.00
C VAL A 196 -15.55 15.75 -7.06
N THR A 197 -14.43 16.37 -6.74
CA THR A 197 -13.32 16.49 -7.69
C THR A 197 -12.62 15.15 -7.91
N GLU A 198 -11.97 15.00 -9.06
CA GLU A 198 -11.17 13.83 -9.39
C GLU A 198 -10.02 13.64 -8.39
N LEU A 199 -9.49 14.73 -7.82
CA LEU A 199 -8.47 14.68 -6.77
C LEU A 199 -9.03 14.09 -5.48
N GLU A 200 -10.26 14.43 -5.12
CA GLU A 200 -10.93 13.87 -3.96
C GLU A 200 -11.26 12.39 -4.16
N VAL A 201 -11.67 11.99 -5.37
CA VAL A 201 -11.90 10.58 -5.74
C VAL A 201 -10.59 9.78 -5.65
N ALA A 202 -9.49 10.31 -6.21
CA ALA A 202 -8.18 9.67 -6.12
C ALA A 202 -7.72 9.54 -4.65
N THR A 203 -7.95 10.58 -3.83
CA THR A 203 -7.63 10.56 -2.40
C THR A 203 -8.47 9.54 -1.64
N LEU A 204 -9.76 9.42 -1.97
CA LEU A 204 -10.63 8.41 -1.37
C LEU A 204 -10.15 6.99 -1.71
N ALA A 205 -9.67 6.75 -2.94
CA ALA A 205 -9.04 5.49 -3.31
C ALA A 205 -7.81 5.19 -2.44
N PHE A 206 -6.95 6.19 -2.20
CA PHE A 206 -5.81 6.08 -1.26
C PHE A 206 -6.26 5.79 0.18
N ALA A 207 -7.31 6.45 0.66
CA ALA A 207 -7.82 6.22 2.00
C ALA A 207 -8.31 4.77 2.16
N VAL A 208 -9.04 4.24 1.17
CA VAL A 208 -9.57 2.86 1.20
C VAL A 208 -8.46 1.81 1.12
N VAL A 209 -7.49 1.94 0.22
CA VAL A 209 -6.35 0.98 0.15
C VAL A 209 -5.51 1.03 1.43
N ASN A 210 -5.39 2.20 2.06
CA ASN A 210 -4.66 2.34 3.31
C ASN A 210 -5.32 1.61 4.49
N VAL A 211 -6.64 1.39 4.45
CA VAL A 211 -7.31 0.52 5.44
C VAL A 211 -6.75 -0.90 5.38
N PHE A 212 -6.46 -1.45 4.19
CA PHE A 212 -5.84 -2.77 4.06
C PHE A 212 -4.43 -2.78 4.69
N ILE A 213 -3.61 -1.78 4.38
CA ILE A 213 -2.25 -1.64 4.93
C ILE A 213 -2.31 -1.62 6.47
N TRP A 214 -3.20 -0.77 7.01
CA TRP A 214 -3.36 -0.62 8.45
C TRP A 214 -3.83 -1.92 9.14
N LEU A 215 -4.78 -2.64 8.56
CA LEU A 215 -5.26 -3.92 9.10
C LEU A 215 -4.13 -4.96 9.13
N LEU A 216 -3.36 -5.06 8.04
CA LEU A 216 -2.28 -6.03 7.90
C LEU A 216 -1.08 -5.69 8.81
N TRP A 217 -0.80 -4.41 9.05
CA TRP A 217 0.30 -3.97 9.92
C TRP A 217 -0.11 -3.58 11.33
N TRP A 218 -1.30 -3.96 11.78
CA TRP A 218 -1.82 -3.60 13.11
C TRP A 218 -0.86 -3.95 14.25
N TYR A 219 -0.27 -5.15 14.21
CA TYR A 219 0.65 -5.63 15.25
C TYR A 219 2.13 -5.29 14.98
N LYS A 220 2.44 -4.65 13.85
CA LYS A 220 3.80 -4.28 13.47
C LYS A 220 4.23 -3.03 14.24
N PRO A 221 5.33 -3.05 15.01
CA PRO A 221 5.85 -1.85 15.67
C PRO A 221 6.18 -0.73 14.66
N LEU A 222 5.89 0.53 14.99
CA LEU A 222 6.13 1.67 14.10
C LEU A 222 7.42 2.41 14.48
N ASP A 223 8.30 2.64 13.50
CA ASP A 223 9.51 3.47 13.62
C ASP A 223 10.50 3.00 14.70
N VAL A 224 10.73 1.68 14.76
CA VAL A 224 11.76 1.10 15.63
C VAL A 224 13.14 1.33 15.03
N GLN A 225 14.01 1.98 15.79
CA GLN A 225 15.34 2.39 15.31
C GLN A 225 16.49 1.49 15.80
N LEU A 226 16.25 0.69 16.84
CA LEU A 226 17.28 -0.16 17.44
C LEU A 226 16.76 -1.59 17.59
N PRO A 227 17.51 -2.59 17.07
CA PRO A 227 17.19 -3.99 17.27
C PRO A 227 17.46 -4.42 18.72
N ILE A 228 17.02 -5.62 19.07
CA ILE A 228 17.31 -6.30 20.33
C ILE A 228 18.32 -7.40 20.05
N ILE A 229 19.39 -7.42 20.84
CA ILE A 229 20.40 -8.48 20.80
C ILE A 229 19.82 -9.73 21.46
N VAL A 230 19.87 -10.84 20.74
CA VAL A 230 19.46 -12.18 21.19
C VAL A 230 20.59 -13.18 20.92
N GLY A 231 20.64 -14.28 21.66
CA GLY A 231 21.65 -15.34 21.50
C GLY A 231 22.86 -15.23 22.43
N PRO A 232 23.77 -16.20 22.36
CA PRO A 232 24.93 -16.30 23.26
C PRO A 232 25.95 -15.18 22.99
N PRO A 233 26.71 -14.75 24.02
CA PRO A 233 27.74 -13.71 23.89
C PRO A 233 28.99 -14.18 23.11
N THR A 234 29.12 -15.47 22.81
CA THR A 234 30.26 -16.01 22.08
C THR A 234 30.19 -15.65 20.60
N PRO A 235 31.34 -15.35 19.97
CA PRO A 235 31.39 -15.21 18.53
C PRO A 235 31.06 -16.58 17.94
N VAL A 236 29.91 -16.69 17.29
CA VAL A 236 29.77 -17.68 16.23
C VAL A 236 30.94 -17.38 15.29
N ASP A 237 31.82 -18.35 15.11
CA ASP A 237 32.92 -18.28 14.16
C ASP A 237 32.32 -18.39 12.75
N THR A 238 31.49 -17.40 12.39
CA THR A 238 31.13 -17.13 11.02
C THR A 238 32.43 -16.70 10.38
N GLN A 239 33.09 -17.63 9.70
CA GLN A 239 33.99 -17.25 8.63
C GLN A 239 33.31 -16.13 7.86
N PRO A 240 33.96 -14.97 7.66
CA PRO A 240 33.37 -13.89 6.90
C PRO A 240 33.09 -14.45 5.51
N ILE A 241 31.80 -14.75 5.24
CA ILE A 241 31.35 -15.03 3.88
C ILE A 241 31.82 -13.80 3.12
N THR A 242 32.74 -14.05 2.19
CA THR A 242 33.47 -13.02 1.47
C THR A 242 32.44 -12.00 0.99
N PRO A 243 32.59 -10.70 1.30
CA PRO A 243 31.55 -9.72 1.02
C PRO A 243 31.24 -9.77 -0.47
N ALA A 244 30.07 -10.31 -0.82
CA ALA A 244 29.57 -10.25 -2.18
C ALA A 244 29.52 -8.77 -2.57
N GLN A 245 30.28 -8.48 -3.60
CA GLN A 245 30.87 -7.19 -3.88
C GLN A 245 29.84 -6.24 -4.51
N LYS A 246 29.25 -5.34 -3.70
CA LYS A 246 28.99 -3.90 -3.95
C LYS A 246 27.72 -3.43 -3.21
N PRO A 247 27.78 -2.38 -2.39
CA PRO A 247 26.59 -1.61 -2.06
C PRO A 247 26.27 -0.71 -3.27
N ARG A 248 25.56 -1.24 -4.26
CA ARG A 248 25.20 -0.47 -5.46
C ARG A 248 23.86 0.25 -5.21
N PHE A 249 23.96 1.56 -5.06
CA PHE A 249 22.98 2.65 -5.12
C PHE A 249 21.47 2.46 -4.84
N ASP A 250 20.80 1.32 -5.05
CA ASP A 250 19.33 1.24 -4.89
C ASP A 250 18.81 -0.07 -4.26
N ARG A 251 19.21 -0.34 -3.00
CA ARG A 251 18.63 -1.38 -2.11
C ARG A 251 17.09 -1.37 -2.05
N PHE A 252 16.48 -0.26 -2.44
CA PHE A 252 15.05 -0.07 -2.47
C PHE A 252 14.40 -0.70 -3.71
N ILE A 253 15.02 -0.53 -4.89
CA ILE A 253 14.57 -1.21 -6.12
C ILE A 253 14.82 -2.71 -5.98
N ASP A 254 15.96 -3.11 -5.42
CA ASP A 254 16.25 -4.52 -5.10
C ASP A 254 15.21 -5.11 -4.12
N SER A 255 14.59 -4.31 -3.25
CA SER A 255 13.51 -4.76 -2.37
C SER A 255 12.17 -4.93 -3.10
N ILE A 256 11.93 -4.17 -4.17
CA ILE A 256 10.74 -4.33 -5.01
C ILE A 256 10.93 -5.53 -5.93
N VAL A 257 12.10 -5.64 -6.56
CA VAL A 257 12.51 -6.79 -7.39
C VAL A 257 12.53 -8.06 -6.55
N GLY A 258 13.12 -8.05 -5.36
CA GLY A 258 13.11 -9.18 -4.43
C GLY A 258 11.71 -9.55 -3.90
N TYR A 259 10.72 -8.64 -3.94
CA TYR A 259 9.33 -9.01 -3.69
C TYR A 259 8.68 -9.77 -4.84
N LEU A 260 9.08 -9.45 -6.07
CA LEU A 260 8.67 -10.18 -7.27
C LEU A 260 9.38 -11.54 -7.35
N GLU A 261 10.65 -11.61 -6.95
CA GLU A 261 11.51 -12.79 -7.12
C GLU A 261 11.56 -13.72 -5.90
N GLY A 262 11.26 -13.25 -4.68
CA GLY A 262 11.21 -14.08 -3.48
C GLY A 262 12.56 -14.40 -2.80
N ASP A 263 13.69 -14.08 -3.42
CA ASP A 263 15.03 -14.61 -3.05
C ASP A 263 16.03 -13.53 -2.58
N TYR A 264 15.76 -12.84 -1.46
CA TYR A 264 16.74 -11.91 -0.89
C TYR A 264 17.35 -12.38 0.45
N HIS A 265 18.65 -12.69 0.44
CA HIS A 265 19.44 -13.07 1.62
C HIS A 265 20.17 -11.85 2.23
N PRO A 266 19.88 -11.47 3.49
CA PRO A 266 20.52 -10.33 4.15
C PRO A 266 21.86 -10.66 4.82
N LEU A 267 22.45 -11.84 4.59
CA LEU A 267 23.58 -12.39 5.37
C LEU A 267 24.84 -11.50 5.37
N SER A 268 24.98 -10.57 4.43
CA SER A 268 26.10 -9.62 4.36
C SER A 268 25.77 -8.21 4.88
N SER A 269 24.59 -8.00 5.47
CA SER A 269 24.10 -6.67 5.87
C SER A 269 23.70 -6.59 7.34
N THR A 270 23.96 -5.44 7.97
CA THR A 270 23.58 -5.13 9.35
C THR A 270 22.09 -4.77 9.51
N SER A 271 21.29 -4.89 8.45
CA SER A 271 19.84 -4.68 8.47
C SER A 271 19.16 -5.41 7.31
N VAL A 272 17.90 -5.80 7.49
CA VAL A 272 17.07 -6.30 6.39
C VAL A 272 16.53 -5.15 5.51
N PRO A 273 16.19 -5.40 4.23
CA PRO A 273 15.47 -4.44 3.38
C PRO A 273 14.17 -3.92 4.00
N SER A 274 13.70 -2.76 3.54
CA SER A 274 12.55 -2.04 4.12
C SER A 274 11.24 -2.85 4.19
N PHE A 275 11.04 -3.80 3.28
CA PHE A 275 9.83 -4.62 3.18
C PHE A 275 10.13 -6.13 3.16
N TRP A 276 11.29 -6.52 3.67
CA TRP A 276 11.67 -7.93 3.74
C TRP A 276 10.64 -8.75 4.53
N SER A 277 10.41 -9.97 4.07
CA SER A 277 9.60 -10.99 4.72
C SER A 277 10.30 -12.34 4.55
N PRO A 278 10.16 -13.28 5.50
CA PRO A 278 10.65 -14.65 5.32
C PRO A 278 10.13 -15.29 4.02
N PRO A 279 10.89 -16.23 3.42
CA PRO A 279 10.36 -17.08 2.35
C PRO A 279 9.06 -17.75 2.79
N MET A 280 8.12 -17.90 1.87
CA MET A 280 6.81 -18.47 2.14
C MET A 280 6.56 -19.62 1.18
N SER A 281 5.76 -20.61 1.59
CA SER A 281 5.31 -21.65 0.68
C SER A 281 4.42 -21.08 -0.43
N GLY A 282 4.34 -21.79 -1.57
CA GLY A 282 3.58 -21.35 -2.74
C GLY A 282 2.13 -20.95 -2.43
N ASN A 283 1.43 -21.72 -1.59
CA ASN A 283 0.04 -21.39 -1.19
C ASN A 283 -0.08 -20.03 -0.50
N PHE A 284 0.86 -19.67 0.37
CA PHE A 284 0.87 -18.35 1.00
C PHE A 284 1.24 -17.25 0.00
N GLN A 285 2.14 -17.53 -0.94
CA GLN A 285 2.46 -16.61 -2.04
C GLN A 285 1.23 -16.27 -2.88
N PHE A 286 0.42 -17.26 -3.30
CA PHE A 286 -0.87 -17.01 -3.97
C PHE A 286 -1.83 -16.21 -3.12
N GLY A 287 -1.94 -16.55 -1.83
CA GLY A 287 -2.76 -15.78 -0.90
C GLY A 287 -2.38 -14.30 -0.88
N THR A 288 -1.08 -13.99 -0.86
CA THR A 288 -0.62 -12.60 -0.89
C THR A 288 -0.88 -11.90 -2.22
N MET A 289 -0.64 -12.58 -3.35
CA MET A 289 -0.94 -12.05 -4.67
C MET A 289 -2.45 -11.77 -4.83
N GLY A 290 -3.31 -12.66 -4.33
CA GLY A 290 -4.76 -12.47 -4.33
C GLY A 290 -5.20 -11.28 -3.47
N ILE A 291 -4.60 -11.08 -2.30
CA ILE A 291 -4.87 -9.90 -1.45
C ILE A 291 -4.43 -8.62 -2.16
N THR A 292 -3.25 -8.61 -2.77
CA THR A 292 -2.74 -7.48 -3.59
C THR A 292 -3.66 -7.18 -4.76
N ALA A 293 -4.07 -8.20 -5.50
CA ALA A 293 -4.96 -8.05 -6.65
C ALA A 293 -6.31 -7.49 -6.23
N LEU A 294 -6.90 -8.03 -5.15
CA LEU A 294 -8.14 -7.50 -4.57
C LEU A 294 -8.00 -6.03 -4.20
N ALA A 295 -6.94 -5.65 -3.49
CA ALA A 295 -6.72 -4.26 -3.10
C ALA A 295 -6.52 -3.34 -4.32
N GLY A 296 -5.79 -3.76 -5.34
CA GLY A 296 -5.61 -3.03 -6.60
C GLY A 296 -6.93 -2.87 -7.38
N THR A 297 -7.72 -3.93 -7.48
CA THR A 297 -9.05 -3.88 -8.12
C THR A 297 -10.00 -2.96 -7.35
N VAL A 298 -10.01 -3.02 -6.01
CA VAL A 298 -10.80 -2.10 -5.18
C VAL A 298 -10.37 -0.66 -5.40
N PHE A 299 -9.07 -0.42 -5.44
CA PHE A 299 -8.48 0.89 -5.67
C PHE A 299 -8.88 1.44 -7.06
N GLY A 300 -8.75 0.65 -8.12
CA GLY A 300 -9.16 1.04 -9.48
C GLY A 300 -10.67 1.22 -9.65
N ALA A 301 -11.49 0.41 -8.98
CA ALA A 301 -12.94 0.53 -9.04
C ALA A 301 -13.45 1.88 -8.51
N ILE A 302 -12.76 2.48 -7.52
CA ILE A 302 -13.10 3.82 -7.00
C ILE A 302 -12.81 4.90 -8.05
N HIS A 303 -11.72 4.79 -8.82
CA HIS A 303 -11.46 5.70 -9.94
C HIS A 303 -12.54 5.57 -11.05
N CYS A 304 -12.94 4.34 -11.37
CA CYS A 304 -14.06 4.10 -12.29
C CYS A 304 -15.39 4.68 -11.78
N ALA A 305 -15.57 4.87 -10.47
CA ALA A 305 -16.79 5.42 -9.90
C ALA A 305 -17.03 6.88 -10.33
N ALA A 306 -15.96 7.61 -10.69
CA ALA A 306 -16.02 8.94 -11.31
C ALA A 306 -16.21 8.89 -12.83
N TRP A 307 -16.89 7.87 -13.36
CA TRP A 307 -17.03 7.67 -14.81
C TRP A 307 -17.69 8.85 -15.53
N ASN A 308 -18.67 9.47 -14.88
CA ASN A 308 -19.55 10.50 -15.44
C ASN A 308 -19.19 11.92 -14.95
N THR A 309 -17.97 12.16 -14.47
CA THR A 309 -17.54 13.52 -14.11
C THR A 309 -17.28 14.37 -15.36
N ASP A 310 -17.33 15.69 -15.16
CA ASP A 310 -17.09 16.67 -16.22
C ASP A 310 -15.60 16.92 -16.39
N PHE A 311 -15.10 16.69 -17.60
CA PHE A 311 -13.69 16.90 -17.94
C PHE A 311 -13.52 18.16 -18.80
N PRO A 312 -12.40 18.90 -18.66
CA PRO A 312 -12.16 20.11 -19.45
C PRO A 312 -12.05 19.80 -20.95
N THR A 313 -11.54 18.63 -21.31
CA THR A 313 -11.45 18.14 -22.69
C THR A 313 -11.90 16.69 -22.83
N THR A 314 -12.37 16.32 -24.03
CA THR A 314 -12.68 14.92 -24.35
C THR A 314 -11.45 14.01 -24.29
N ALA A 315 -10.25 14.56 -24.51
CA ALA A 315 -9.00 13.80 -24.40
C ALA A 315 -8.72 13.42 -22.95
N GLU A 316 -8.78 14.37 -22.02
CA GLU A 316 -8.63 14.14 -20.57
C GLU A 316 -9.66 13.10 -20.07
N MET A 317 -10.93 13.23 -20.47
CA MET A 317 -11.98 12.25 -20.16
C MET A 317 -11.63 10.82 -20.62
N ARG A 318 -11.19 10.67 -21.87
CA ARG A 318 -10.85 9.35 -22.42
C ARG A 318 -9.65 8.75 -21.71
N ILE A 319 -8.64 9.58 -21.44
CA ILE A 319 -7.42 9.20 -20.72
C ILE A 319 -7.73 8.74 -19.29
N TRP A 320 -8.58 9.47 -18.56
CA TRP A 320 -9.05 9.07 -17.22
C TRP A 320 -9.75 7.72 -17.26
N ARG A 321 -10.74 7.57 -18.14
CA ARG A 321 -11.55 6.34 -18.26
C ARG A 321 -10.69 5.14 -18.66
N SER A 322 -9.82 5.29 -19.65
CA SER A 322 -8.92 4.20 -20.06
C SER A 322 -7.96 3.82 -18.93
N SER A 323 -7.37 4.81 -18.25
CA SER A 323 -6.43 4.56 -17.16
C SER A 323 -7.12 3.88 -15.98
N SER A 324 -8.34 4.29 -15.64
CA SER A 324 -9.16 3.68 -14.58
C SER A 324 -9.47 2.21 -14.88
N VAL A 325 -9.83 1.90 -16.13
CA VAL A 325 -10.05 0.50 -16.59
C VAL A 325 -8.75 -0.31 -16.52
N VAL A 326 -7.62 0.26 -16.91
CA VAL A 326 -6.32 -0.42 -16.83
C VAL A 326 -5.99 -0.77 -15.36
N ILE A 327 -6.09 0.18 -14.43
CA ILE A 327 -5.69 -0.08 -13.04
C ILE A 327 -6.65 -1.01 -12.29
N VAL A 328 -7.91 -1.12 -12.69
CA VAL A 328 -8.85 -2.09 -12.09
C VAL A 328 -8.64 -3.52 -12.65
N THR A 329 -8.23 -3.64 -13.92
CA THR A 329 -8.11 -4.94 -14.61
C THR A 329 -6.74 -5.58 -14.48
N VAL A 330 -5.64 -4.82 -14.59
CA VAL A 330 -4.28 -5.38 -14.56
C VAL A 330 -3.99 -6.20 -13.30
N PRO A 331 -4.37 -5.80 -12.07
CA PRO A 331 -4.12 -6.63 -10.89
C PRO A 331 -4.77 -8.02 -10.99
N VAL A 332 -5.94 -8.13 -11.62
CA VAL A 332 -6.62 -9.41 -11.88
C VAL A 332 -5.86 -10.21 -12.94
N VAL A 333 -5.43 -9.56 -14.03
CA VAL A 333 -4.66 -10.22 -15.10
C VAL A 333 -3.36 -10.81 -14.52
N LEU A 334 -2.60 -10.06 -13.74
CA LEU A 334 -1.36 -10.53 -13.12
C LEU A 334 -1.60 -11.67 -12.12
N PHE A 335 -2.70 -11.64 -11.37
CA PHE A 335 -3.04 -12.73 -10.46
C PHE A 335 -3.41 -14.00 -11.22
N LEU A 336 -4.20 -13.89 -12.30
CA LEU A 336 -4.58 -15.03 -13.14
C LEU A 336 -3.36 -15.60 -13.88
N ASP A 337 -2.47 -14.75 -14.38
CA ASP A 337 -1.21 -15.14 -15.01
C ASP A 337 -0.33 -15.95 -14.05
N ALA A 338 -0.14 -15.46 -12.82
CA ALA A 338 0.58 -16.18 -11.77
C ALA A 338 -0.09 -17.51 -11.38
N LEU A 339 -1.43 -17.54 -11.29
CA LEU A 339 -2.18 -18.75 -10.98
C LEU A 339 -2.02 -19.79 -12.09
N LEU A 340 -2.08 -19.37 -13.35
CA LEU A 340 -1.85 -20.25 -14.49
C LEU A 340 -0.42 -20.78 -14.46
N GLY A 341 0.59 -19.92 -14.34
CA GLY A 341 2.01 -20.31 -14.30
C GLY A 341 2.31 -21.44 -13.31
N PHE A 342 1.72 -21.39 -12.12
CA PHE A 342 1.93 -22.41 -11.08
C PHE A 342 1.15 -23.70 -11.30
N ASN A 343 -0.08 -23.62 -11.79
CA ASN A 343 -0.84 -24.84 -12.14
C ASN A 343 -0.26 -25.53 -13.37
N LEU A 344 0.59 -24.86 -14.14
CA LEU A 344 1.23 -25.43 -15.33
C LEU A 344 2.49 -26.27 -15.00
N GLU A 345 2.99 -26.25 -13.76
CA GLU A 345 4.11 -27.09 -13.33
C GLU A 345 3.67 -28.57 -13.20
N GLY A 346 4.33 -29.46 -13.95
CA GLY A 346 4.23 -30.92 -13.79
C GLY A 346 3.42 -31.66 -14.86
N GLU A 347 2.13 -31.32 -15.08
CA GLU A 347 1.29 -32.07 -16.04
C GLU A 347 1.32 -31.51 -17.46
N THR A 348 1.64 -30.23 -17.64
CA THR A 348 1.54 -29.55 -18.95
C THR A 348 2.73 -29.81 -19.86
N GLU A 349 3.92 -30.09 -19.31
CA GLU A 349 5.11 -30.46 -20.08
C GLU A 349 4.85 -31.73 -20.90
N PHE A 350 4.09 -32.67 -20.35
CA PHE A 350 3.65 -33.89 -21.04
C PHE A 350 2.65 -33.61 -22.18
N ILE A 351 1.78 -32.59 -22.04
CA ILE A 351 0.70 -32.29 -22.99
C ILE A 351 1.16 -31.36 -24.13
N LEU A 352 1.96 -30.33 -23.82
CA LEU A 352 2.39 -29.30 -24.77
C LEU A 352 3.74 -29.61 -25.44
N GLY A 353 4.54 -30.50 -24.86
CA GLY A 353 5.94 -30.70 -25.20
C GLY A 353 6.81 -29.48 -24.86
N GLU A 354 8.14 -29.64 -24.93
CA GLU A 354 9.11 -28.60 -24.56
C GLU A 354 8.90 -27.28 -25.32
N THR A 355 8.59 -27.37 -26.63
CA THR A 355 8.39 -26.19 -27.49
C THR A 355 7.09 -25.46 -27.16
N GLY A 356 6.01 -26.17 -26.85
CA GLY A 356 4.74 -25.58 -26.44
C GLY A 356 4.83 -24.92 -25.06
N LEU A 357 5.55 -25.55 -24.12
CA LEU A 357 5.79 -24.97 -22.79
C LEU A 357 6.63 -23.68 -22.89
N ALA A 358 7.73 -23.68 -23.64
CA ALA A 358 8.56 -22.49 -23.84
C ALA A 358 7.77 -21.33 -24.47
N PHE A 359 6.91 -21.62 -25.46
CA PHE A 359 6.03 -20.63 -26.07
C PHE A 359 5.02 -20.06 -25.07
N ALA A 360 4.39 -20.91 -24.25
CA ALA A 360 3.44 -20.49 -23.23
C ALA A 360 4.10 -19.60 -22.15
N LEU A 361 5.29 -19.97 -21.67
CA LEU A 361 6.06 -19.17 -20.72
C LEU A 361 6.47 -17.82 -21.31
N THR A 362 6.87 -17.80 -22.57
CA THR A 362 7.19 -16.55 -23.29
C THR A 362 5.97 -15.62 -23.37
N ILE A 363 4.78 -16.16 -23.64
CA ILE A 363 3.55 -15.37 -23.64
C ILE A 363 3.26 -14.82 -22.24
N ALA A 364 3.37 -15.65 -21.19
CA ALA A 364 3.15 -15.21 -19.81
C ALA A 364 4.09 -14.07 -19.43
N GLU A 365 5.39 -14.16 -19.76
CA GLU A 365 6.35 -13.08 -19.56
C GLU A 365 5.95 -11.80 -20.31
N MET A 366 5.53 -11.91 -21.58
CA MET A 366 5.07 -10.75 -22.35
C MET A 366 3.82 -10.11 -21.71
N VAL A 367 2.87 -10.92 -21.23
CA VAL A 367 1.67 -10.46 -20.52
C VAL A 367 2.06 -9.75 -19.23
N PHE A 368 2.97 -10.32 -18.44
CA PHE A 368 3.46 -9.76 -17.19
C PHE A 368 4.12 -8.39 -17.40
N TYR A 369 5.13 -8.31 -18.27
CA TYR A 369 5.87 -7.06 -18.50
C TYR A 369 5.02 -6.01 -19.22
N GLY A 370 4.21 -6.43 -20.20
CA GLY A 370 3.31 -5.53 -20.92
C GLY A 370 2.24 -4.92 -20.01
N SER A 371 1.58 -5.75 -19.20
CA SER A 371 0.56 -5.29 -18.25
C SER A 371 1.16 -4.39 -17.17
N SER A 372 2.35 -4.73 -16.67
CA SER A 372 3.07 -3.91 -15.68
C SER A 372 3.42 -2.52 -16.22
N LEU A 373 3.88 -2.42 -17.47
CA LEU A 373 4.17 -1.13 -18.10
C LEU A 373 2.90 -0.29 -18.29
N MET A 374 1.82 -0.90 -18.79
CA MET A 374 0.54 -0.23 -18.95
C MET A 374 0.00 0.28 -17.61
N TYR A 375 0.14 -0.52 -16.56
CA TYR A 375 -0.26 -0.15 -15.21
C TYR A 375 0.51 1.06 -14.69
N ILE A 376 1.85 1.06 -14.80
CA ILE A 376 2.68 2.19 -14.38
C ILE A 376 2.28 3.47 -15.13
N ALA A 377 2.09 3.39 -16.44
CA ALA A 377 1.65 4.53 -17.24
C ALA A 377 0.28 5.06 -16.77
N ALA A 378 -0.71 4.17 -16.59
CA ALA A 378 -2.04 4.53 -16.11
C ALA A 378 -2.00 5.14 -14.69
N ARG A 379 -1.13 4.64 -13.81
CA ARG A 379 -0.95 5.20 -12.45
C ARG A 379 -0.39 6.61 -12.48
N LEU A 380 0.64 6.87 -13.29
CA LEU A 380 1.21 8.22 -13.41
C LEU A 380 0.18 9.21 -13.94
N ILE A 381 -0.62 8.79 -14.93
CA ILE A 381 -1.73 9.58 -15.46
C ILE A 381 -2.74 9.91 -14.36
N LEU A 382 -3.19 8.92 -13.58
CA LEU A 382 -4.18 9.11 -12.52
C LEU A 382 -3.66 9.89 -11.30
N ILE A 383 -2.35 10.15 -11.22
CA ILE A 383 -1.75 11.07 -10.25
C ILE A 383 -1.71 12.50 -10.80
N VAL A 384 -1.32 12.66 -12.08
CA VAL A 384 -1.12 13.98 -12.70
C VAL A 384 -2.44 14.63 -13.10
N LEU A 385 -3.35 13.85 -13.69
CA LEU A 385 -4.57 14.35 -14.30
C LEU A 385 -5.51 15.04 -13.28
N PRO A 386 -5.79 14.46 -12.09
CA PRO A 386 -6.59 15.15 -11.07
C PRO A 386 -6.04 16.50 -10.62
N VAL A 387 -4.72 16.65 -10.59
CA VAL A 387 -4.07 17.91 -10.23
C VAL A 387 -4.19 18.90 -11.38
N ALA A 388 -4.05 18.44 -12.62
CA ALA A 388 -4.20 19.28 -13.81
C ALA A 388 -5.63 19.82 -13.95
N GLU A 389 -6.65 19.04 -13.59
CA GLU A 389 -8.07 19.41 -13.69
C GLU A 389 -8.50 20.52 -12.72
N LEU A 390 -7.73 20.74 -11.64
CA LEU A 390 -7.96 21.86 -10.72
C LEU A 390 -7.92 23.24 -11.40
N ARG A 391 -7.31 23.33 -12.60
CA ARG A 391 -7.25 24.58 -13.38
C ARG A 391 -8.61 25.05 -13.93
N SER A 392 -9.60 24.17 -13.95
CA SER A 392 -10.88 24.39 -14.64
C SER A 392 -12.05 23.72 -13.93
N LEU A 393 -12.15 23.94 -12.61
CA LEU A 393 -13.26 23.44 -11.79
C LEU A 393 -14.55 24.21 -12.06
N LEU A 394 -15.67 23.48 -12.10
CA LEU A 394 -17.00 24.06 -12.26
C LEU A 394 -17.52 24.69 -10.95
N PRO A 395 -18.40 25.71 -11.02
CA PRO A 395 -18.97 26.38 -9.84
C PRO A 395 -19.57 25.43 -8.77
N PRO A 396 -20.30 24.35 -9.11
CA PRO A 396 -20.85 23.43 -8.11
C PRO A 396 -19.81 22.73 -7.22
N VAL A 397 -18.54 22.69 -7.63
CA VAL A 397 -17.44 22.14 -6.84
C VAL A 397 -17.18 22.97 -5.58
N PHE A 398 -17.47 24.27 -5.62
CA PHE A 398 -17.20 25.19 -4.51
C PHE A 398 -18.33 25.28 -3.48
N MET A 399 -19.49 24.71 -3.77
CA MET A 399 -20.58 24.60 -2.78
C MET A 399 -20.13 23.68 -1.64
N ASP A 400 -20.26 24.14 -0.39
CA ASP A 400 -19.93 23.33 0.79
C ASP A 400 -21.07 22.41 1.21
N VAL A 401 -20.76 21.40 2.02
CA VAL A 401 -21.75 20.46 2.57
C VAL A 401 -22.59 21.18 3.62
N ASP A 402 -23.92 21.12 3.46
CA ASP A 402 -24.83 21.60 4.50
C ASP A 402 -24.91 20.57 5.64
N TRP A 403 -24.08 20.76 6.66
CA TRP A 403 -24.08 19.90 7.86
C TRP A 403 -25.35 20.03 8.69
N SER A 404 -26.06 21.15 8.59
CA SER A 404 -27.28 21.39 9.37
C SER A 404 -28.40 20.43 8.95
N ALA A 405 -28.43 20.00 7.68
CA ALA A 405 -29.36 19.00 7.16
C ALA A 405 -29.21 17.60 7.83
N TYR A 406 -28.07 17.31 8.46
CA TYR A 406 -27.83 16.05 9.15
C TYR A 406 -28.07 16.12 10.67
N ILE A 407 -28.22 17.31 11.22
CA ILE A 407 -28.49 17.50 12.65
C ILE A 407 -30.01 17.44 12.84
N PRO A 408 -30.55 16.50 13.65
CA PRO A 408 -31.97 16.47 13.93
C PRO A 408 -32.37 17.81 14.58
N HIS A 409 -33.34 18.51 13.97
CA HIS A 409 -33.93 19.72 14.55
C HIS A 409 -34.76 19.29 15.77
N ILE A 410 -34.22 19.54 16.97
CA ILE A 410 -34.91 19.30 18.25
C ILE A 410 -35.61 20.58 18.69
#